data_AF-A0A4S2H5N8-F1
#
_entry.id   AF-A0A4S2H5N8-F1
#
_cell.length_a   1.000
_cell.length_b   1.000
_cell.length_c   1.000
_cell.angle_alpha   90.00
_cell.angle_beta   90.00
_cell.angle_gamma   90.00
#
_symmetry.space_group_name_H-M   'P 1'
#
loop_
_entity.id
_entity.type
_entity.pdbx_description
1 polymer ?
#
loop_
_entity_poly.entity_id
_entity_poly.type
_entity_poly.pdbx_seq_one_letter_code
_entity_poly.pdbx_strand_id
1 'polypeptide(L)'
;QLIALLAREWKRAGLLATDSVLTTQMSNLGLEQFLETEGLTLDRTQVGDRYVVERMRESGANLGGEQSGHIVLCDYATTGDGLIAALQVLSLMVQSDKPASQLLR
;
A
#
# COMPACT_ATOMS: atom_id res chain seq x y z
N GLN A 1 -8.39 -0.27 0.45
CA GLN A 1 -8.49 -1.22 1.59
C GLN A 1 -7.22 -2.03 1.76
N LEU A 2 -6.81 -2.86 0.79
CA LEU A 2 -5.57 -3.66 0.93
C LEU A 2 -4.32 -2.78 1.16
N ILE A 3 -4.13 -1.75 0.33
CA ILE A 3 -3.04 -0.78 0.50
C ILE A 3 -3.11 -0.10 1.88
N ALA A 4 -4.30 0.27 2.36
CA ALA A 4 -4.49 0.89 3.67
C ALA A 4 -4.05 -0.03 4.82
N LEU A 5 -4.46 -1.30 4.78
CA LEU A 5 -4.04 -2.31 5.74
C LEU A 5 -2.53 -2.48 5.73
N LEU A 6 -1.93 -2.69 4.55
CA LEU A 6 -0.48 -2.86 4.40
C LEU A 6 0.27 -1.64 4.93
N ALA A 7 -0.15 -0.43 4.55
CA ALA A 7 0.47 0.82 4.99
C ALA A 7 0.47 0.95 6.52
N ARG A 8 -0.69 0.73 7.16
CA ARG A 8 -0.81 0.81 8.63
C ARG A 8 0.07 -0.23 9.33
N GLU A 9 -0.03 -1.49 8.93
CA GLU A 9 0.70 -2.56 9.63
C GLU A 9 2.21 -2.48 9.36
N TRP A 10 2.63 -2.10 8.14
CA TRP A 10 4.05 -1.87 7.83
C TRP A 10 4.60 -0.65 8.56
N LYS A 11 3.81 0.42 8.73
CA LYS A 11 4.21 1.55 9.58
C LYS A 11 4.46 1.11 11.01
N ARG A 12 3.51 0.37 11.61
CA ARG A 12 3.62 -0.14 12.99
C ARG A 12 4.82 -1.07 13.18
N ALA A 13 5.15 -1.86 12.16
CA ALA A 13 6.29 -2.76 12.16
C ALA A 13 7.63 -2.08 11.79
N GLY A 14 7.63 -0.79 11.44
CA GLY A 14 8.84 -0.09 10.99
C GLY A 14 9.38 -0.58 9.63
N LEU A 15 8.51 -1.12 8.78
CA LEU A 15 8.85 -1.68 7.47
C LEU A 15 8.68 -0.69 6.31
N LEU A 16 7.96 0.42 6.50
CA LEU A 16 7.86 1.45 5.48
C LEU A 16 9.19 2.19 5.34
N ALA A 17 9.72 2.27 4.12
CA ALA A 17 10.95 3.00 3.82
C ALA A 17 10.77 4.52 3.94
N THR A 18 9.54 5.00 3.71
CA THR A 18 9.15 6.40 3.83
C THR A 18 7.74 6.50 4.41
N ASP A 19 7.34 7.68 4.91
CA ASP A 19 5.96 7.94 5.31
C ASP A 19 5.03 8.20 4.10
N SER A 20 5.38 7.76 2.89
CA SER A 20 4.61 7.98 1.66
C SER A 20 4.11 6.68 1.04
N VAL A 21 2.83 6.67 0.67
CA VAL A 21 2.18 5.59 -0.07
C VAL A 21 1.82 6.11 -1.46
N LEU A 22 2.22 5.39 -2.51
CA LEU A 22 2.08 5.87 -3.88
C LEU A 22 0.86 5.27 -4.54
N THR A 23 -0.06 6.11 -5.02
CA THR A 23 -1.20 5.64 -5.83
C THR A 23 -1.44 6.54 -7.03
N THR A 24 -2.42 6.17 -7.85
CA THR A 24 -2.89 7.06 -8.93
C THR A 24 -3.99 7.99 -8.43
N GLN A 25 -4.32 9.01 -9.24
CA GLN A 25 -5.44 9.91 -8.99
C GLN A 25 -6.80 9.20 -8.80
N MET A 26 -6.93 7.94 -9.23
CA MET A 26 -8.14 7.15 -9.06
C MET A 26 -8.38 6.67 -7.63
N SER A 27 -7.39 6.75 -6.74
CA SER A 27 -7.58 6.43 -5.32
C SER A 27 -8.68 7.30 -4.70
N ASN A 28 -9.54 6.70 -3.88
CA ASN A 28 -10.63 7.45 -3.23
C ASN A 28 -10.13 8.32 -2.06
N LEU A 29 -10.95 9.30 -1.67
CA LEU A 29 -10.69 10.20 -0.54
C LEU A 29 -10.57 9.47 0.81
N GLY A 30 -11.29 8.36 0.99
CA GLY A 30 -11.24 7.59 2.22
C GLY A 30 -9.87 6.98 2.50
N LEU A 31 -9.12 6.60 1.46
CA LEU A 31 -7.74 6.15 1.60
C LEU A 31 -6.83 7.26 2.09
N GLU A 32 -6.96 8.47 1.53
CA GLU A 32 -6.16 9.63 1.93
C GLU A 32 -6.41 10.01 3.39
N GLN A 33 -7.68 10.19 3.76
CA GLN A 33 -8.06 10.51 5.13
C GLN A 33 -7.57 9.46 6.12
N PHE A 34 -7.69 8.18 5.78
CA PHE A 34 -7.17 7.10 6.61
C PHE A 34 -5.65 7.19 6.80
N LEU A 35 -4.90 7.39 5.71
CA LEU A 35 -3.44 7.50 5.78
C LEU A 35 -3.02 8.72 6.61
N GLU A 36 -3.69 9.85 6.47
CA GLU A 36 -3.46 11.04 7.31
C GLU A 36 -3.65 10.74 8.80
N THR A 37 -4.68 9.97 9.18
CA THR A 37 -4.87 9.56 10.59
C THR A 37 -3.78 8.65 11.12
N GLU A 38 -3.12 7.90 10.23
CA GLU A 38 -1.94 7.08 10.55
C GLU A 38 -0.63 7.88 10.42
N GLY A 39 -0.68 9.18 10.12
CA GLY A 39 0.48 10.06 9.91
C GLY A 39 1.27 9.72 8.65
N LEU A 40 0.62 9.19 7.62
CA LEU A 40 1.18 8.85 6.31
C LEU A 40 0.65 9.83 5.25
N THR A 41 1.44 10.03 4.20
CA THR A 41 1.10 10.87 3.07
C THR A 41 0.70 9.99 1.87
N LEU A 42 -0.41 10.30 1.23
CA LEU A 42 -0.78 9.70 -0.05
C LEU A 42 -0.23 10.56 -1.19
N ASP A 43 0.78 10.07 -1.89
CA ASP A 43 1.33 10.76 -3.06
C ASP A 43 0.72 10.17 -4.33
N ARG A 44 0.16 11.06 -5.16
CA ARG A 44 -0.69 10.71 -6.30
C ARG A 44 0.01 10.97 -7.62
N THR A 45 -0.05 9.96 -8.46
CA THR A 45 0.52 9.97 -9.81
C THR A 45 -0.59 9.93 -10.87
N GLN A 46 -0.21 10.13 -12.14
CA GLN A 46 -1.11 9.89 -13.27
C GLN A 46 -1.56 8.42 -13.31
N VAL A 47 -2.69 8.14 -13.95
CA VAL A 47 -3.20 6.76 -14.09
C VAL A 47 -2.24 5.91 -14.90
N GLY A 48 -1.91 4.71 -14.40
CA GLY A 48 -0.93 3.81 -14.98
C GLY A 48 0.10 3.33 -13.96
N ASP A 49 0.27 2.00 -13.88
CA ASP A 49 1.26 1.30 -13.05
C ASP A 49 2.69 1.86 -13.20
N ARG A 50 3.08 2.21 -14.42
CA ARG A 50 4.38 2.80 -14.73
C ARG A 50 4.66 4.06 -13.92
N TYR A 51 3.70 4.97 -13.81
CA TYR A 51 3.90 6.24 -13.09
C TYR A 51 4.04 6.02 -11.59
N VAL A 52 3.30 5.04 -11.05
CA VAL A 52 3.43 4.62 -9.64
C VAL A 52 4.85 4.12 -9.40
N VAL A 53 5.35 3.16 -10.20
CA VAL A 53 6.68 2.58 -10.01
C VAL A 53 7.80 3.62 -10.22
N GLU A 54 7.68 4.50 -11.22
CA GLU A 54 8.65 5.59 -11.43
C GLU A 54 8.70 6.51 -10.20
N ARG A 55 7.55 6.95 -9.68
CA ARG A 55 7.50 7.82 -8.50
C ARG A 55 7.98 7.13 -7.23
N MET A 56 7.71 5.84 -7.06
CA MET A 56 8.24 5.03 -5.95
C MET A 56 9.78 5.01 -5.98
N ARG A 57 10.38 4.83 -7.16
CA ARG A 57 11.85 4.86 -7.32
C ARG A 57 12.44 6.22 -7.00
N GLU A 58 11.80 7.31 -7.43
CA GLU A 58 12.26 8.68 -7.15
C GLU A 58 12.16 9.05 -5.66
N SER A 59 11.10 8.61 -4.99
CA SER A 59 10.84 8.93 -3.57
C SER A 59 11.50 7.96 -2.59
N GLY A 60 11.96 6.79 -3.06
CA GLY A 60 12.44 5.71 -2.21
C GLY A 60 11.33 4.97 -1.46
N ALA A 61 10.06 5.19 -1.82
CA ALA A 61 8.94 4.52 -1.20
C ALA A 61 8.83 3.05 -1.63
N ASN A 62 8.46 2.19 -0.68
CA ASN A 62 8.40 0.74 -0.90
C ASN A 62 6.97 0.16 -0.97
N LEU A 63 5.94 1.00 -0.80
CA LEU A 63 4.54 0.62 -0.95
C LEU A 63 3.79 1.54 -1.93
N GLY A 64 3.15 0.94 -2.93
CA GLY A 64 2.29 1.67 -3.85
C GLY A 64 1.34 0.77 -4.63
N GLY A 65 0.50 1.36 -5.46
CA GLY A 65 -0.38 0.61 -6.35
C GLY A 65 -1.58 1.37 -6.87
N GLU A 66 -2.47 0.62 -7.52
CA GLU A 66 -3.71 1.13 -8.10
C GLU A 66 -4.95 0.51 -7.44
N GLN A 67 -6.09 1.18 -7.56
CA GLN A 67 -7.36 0.68 -7.04
C GLN A 67 -7.79 -0.65 -7.68
N SER A 68 -7.30 -0.96 -8.88
CA SER A 68 -7.53 -2.21 -9.60
C SER A 68 -7.02 -3.46 -8.86
N GLY A 69 -6.15 -3.29 -7.86
CA GLY A 69 -5.48 -4.38 -7.15
C GLY A 69 -4.06 -4.64 -7.62
N HIS A 70 -3.55 -3.85 -8.58
CA HIS A 70 -2.13 -3.83 -8.90
C HIS A 70 -1.34 -3.17 -7.75
N ILE A 71 -0.75 -3.99 -6.87
CA ILE A 71 -0.02 -3.52 -5.68
C ILE A 71 1.47 -3.84 -5.84
N VAL A 72 2.31 -2.83 -5.65
CA VAL A 72 3.76 -2.89 -5.77
C VAL A 72 4.36 -2.84 -4.36
N LEU A 73 5.20 -3.85 -4.06
CA LEU A 73 5.96 -3.97 -2.83
C LEU A 73 7.44 -4.07 -3.21
N CYS A 74 8.11 -2.92 -3.34
CA CYS A 74 9.42 -2.82 -4.00
C CYS A 74 10.53 -3.63 -3.33
N ASP A 75 10.38 -3.98 -2.05
CA ASP A 75 11.33 -4.83 -1.34
C ASP A 75 11.31 -6.29 -1.83
N TYR A 76 10.23 -6.70 -2.49
CA TYR A 76 10.03 -8.08 -2.95
C TYR A 76 9.95 -8.21 -4.47
N ALA A 77 9.40 -7.21 -5.16
CA ALA A 77 9.20 -7.25 -6.62
C ALA A 77 9.38 -5.88 -7.26
N THR A 78 9.86 -5.86 -8.51
CA THR A 78 10.07 -4.63 -9.28
C THR A 78 8.83 -4.14 -10.05
N THR A 79 7.70 -4.84 -9.89
CA THR A 79 6.41 -4.59 -10.54
C THR A 79 5.29 -5.01 -9.58
N GLY A 80 4.04 -4.69 -9.90
CA GLY A 80 2.91 -5.13 -9.10
C GLY A 80 2.72 -6.64 -9.15
N ASP A 81 2.56 -7.24 -7.98
CA ASP A 81 2.44 -8.69 -7.83
C ASP A 81 1.28 -9.01 -6.86
N GLY A 82 0.19 -9.53 -7.44
CA GLY A 82 -1.01 -9.88 -6.68
C GLY A 82 -0.80 -11.06 -5.72
N LEU A 83 0.11 -11.99 -6.02
CA LEU A 83 0.39 -13.13 -5.15
C LEU A 83 1.17 -12.68 -3.92
N ILE A 84 2.21 -11.86 -4.11
CA ILE A 84 2.97 -11.30 -2.98
C ILE A 84 2.05 -10.43 -2.12
N ALA A 85 1.25 -9.55 -2.72
CA ALA A 85 0.30 -8.73 -1.97
C ALA A 85 -0.72 -9.58 -1.19
N ALA A 86 -1.26 -10.64 -1.81
CA ALA A 86 -2.17 -11.57 -1.14
C ALA A 86 -1.51 -12.29 0.04
N LEU A 87 -0.26 -12.77 -0.13
CA LEU A 87 0.50 -13.42 0.94
C LEU A 87 0.77 -12.47 2.11
N GLN A 88 1.09 -11.21 1.84
CA GLN A 88 1.28 -10.20 2.90
C GLN A 88 -0.01 -9.97 3.69
N VAL A 89 -1.16 -9.83 3.00
CA VAL A 89 -2.46 -9.67 3.67
C VAL A 89 -2.84 -10.91 4.47
N LEU A 90 -2.67 -12.12 3.92
CA LEU A 90 -2.94 -13.38 4.62
C LEU A 90 -2.03 -13.57 5.83
N SER A 91 -0.76 -13.19 5.73
CA SER A 91 0.19 -13.19 6.85
C SER A 91 -0.31 -12.30 7.99
N LEU A 92 -0.79 -11.09 7.69
CA LEU A 92 -1.38 -10.19 8.69
C LEU A 92 -2.67 -10.75 9.31
N MET A 93 -3.50 -11.45 8.53
CA MET A 93 -4.67 -12.15 9.06
C MET A 93 -4.30 -13.23 10.08
N VAL A 94 -3.30 -14.06 9.75
CA VAL A 94 -2.80 -15.11 10.64
C VAL A 94 -2.16 -14.52 11.91
N GLN A 95 -1.33 -13.49 11.76
CA GLN A 95 -0.63 -12.86 12.90
C GLN A 95 -1.59 -12.18 13.87
N SER A 96 -2.67 -11.57 13.36
CA SER A 96 -3.63 -10.85 14.18
C SER A 96 -4.80 -11.71 14.69
N ASP A 97 -4.91 -12.96 14.21
CA ASP A 97 -6.02 -13.89 14.46
C ASP A 97 -7.40 -13.25 14.21
N LYS A 98 -7.50 -12.47 13.12
CA LYS A 98 -8.73 -11.73 12.77
C LYS A 98 -9.20 -12.05 11.36
N PRO A 99 -10.53 -12.13 11.14
CA PRO A 99 -11.07 -12.26 9.79
C PRO A 99 -10.84 -10.99 8.97
N ALA A 100 -10.80 -11.13 7.65
CA ALA A 100 -10.62 -10.02 6.72
C ALA A 100 -11.68 -8.92 6.91
N SER A 101 -12.92 -9.30 7.26
CA SER A 101 -14.04 -8.37 7.51
C SER A 101 -13.83 -7.43 8.71
N GLN A 102 -12.87 -7.74 9.59
CA GLN A 102 -12.47 -6.88 10.70
C GLN A 102 -11.19 -6.11 10.38
N LEU A 103 -10.23 -6.71 9.69
CA LEU A 103 -8.96 -6.07 9.36
C LEU A 103 -9.06 -5.01 8.26
N LEU A 104 -9.96 -5.20 7.30
CA LEU A 104 -10.12 -4.33 6.12
C LEU A 104 -11.16 -3.22 6.30
N ARG A 105 -11.61 -2.98 7.53
CA ARG A 105 -12.51 -1.88 7.87
C ARG A 105 -11.76 -0.58 8.06
#